data_AF-Q92HD0-F1
#
_entry.id   AF-Q92HD0-F1
#
_cell.length_a   1.000
_cell.length_b   1.000
_cell.length_c   1.000
_cell.angle_alpha   90.00
_cell.angle_beta   90.00
_cell.angle_gamma   90.00
#
_symmetry.space_group_name_H-M   'P 1'
#
loop_
_entity.id
_entity.type
_entity.pdbx_description
1 polymer ?
#
loop_
_entity_poly.entity_id
_entity_poly.type
_entity_poly.pdbx_seq_one_letter_code
_entity_poly.pdbx_strand_id
1 'polypeptide(L)'
;MQLLLLIPLHYRLKDSKRIYQIILNLGSLLRISSIRQDNMELLELIIDPMIKAEVIERVSEFLTKTLGKIIVKCNDTSGFIANRVGYFLLELVARKAISQNLDVATIDKIFTTFLGLPSTGIFGLYDLIGYDVMKLISSSLLASLPANDAYHKIICKDPCS
;
A
#
# COMPACT_ATOMS: atom_id res chain seq x y z
N MET A 1 -1.73 -4.88 4.82
CA MET A 1 -2.60 -4.99 3.64
C MET A 1 -2.00 -4.10 2.60
N GLN A 2 -1.80 -4.55 1.36
CA GLN A 2 -2.23 -3.66 0.27
C GLN A 2 -3.58 -3.13 0.71
N LEU A 3 -3.71 -1.84 0.99
CA LEU A 3 -5.02 -1.20 0.90
C LEU A 3 -5.35 -1.20 -0.60
N LEU A 4 -5.48 -2.41 -1.13
CA LEU A 4 -5.98 -2.73 -2.44
C LEU A 4 -7.46 -2.53 -2.27
N LEU A 5 -7.88 -1.27 -2.41
CA LEU A 5 -9.21 -0.99 -2.91
C LEU A 5 -9.28 -1.60 -4.32
N LEU A 6 -9.50 -2.92 -4.37
CA LEU A 6 -10.02 -3.65 -5.51
C LEU A 6 -11.52 -3.33 -5.55
N ILE A 7 -11.90 -2.25 -6.22
CA ILE A 7 -13.27 -2.10 -6.74
C ILE A 7 -13.23 -2.45 -8.24
N PRO A 8 -14.23 -3.22 -8.71
CA PRO A 8 -14.15 -4.06 -9.90
C PRO A 8 -13.78 -3.34 -11.20
N LEU A 9 -12.99 -4.04 -12.03
CA LEU A 9 -12.74 -3.72 -13.42
C LEU A 9 -14.07 -3.67 -14.20
N HIS A 10 -14.45 -2.47 -14.62
CA HIS A 10 -15.26 -2.26 -15.80
C HIS A 10 -14.64 -1.08 -16.53
N TYR A 11 -13.93 -1.32 -17.64
CA TYR A 11 -13.99 -0.48 -18.84
C TYR A 11 -13.12 -1.05 -19.98
N ARG A 12 -13.64 -0.90 -21.20
CA ARG A 12 -13.07 -1.34 -22.48
C ARG A 12 -11.94 -0.39 -22.91
N LEU A 13 -10.74 -0.90 -23.11
CA LEU A 13 -9.73 -0.27 -23.99
C LEU A 13 -9.46 -1.23 -25.16
N LYS A 14 -9.86 -0.83 -26.37
CA LYS A 14 -9.85 -1.69 -27.57
C LYS A 14 -8.46 -1.91 -28.19
N ASP A 15 -7.42 -1.14 -27.80
CA ASP A 15 -6.02 -1.34 -28.21
C ASP A 15 -5.10 -1.87 -27.10
N SER A 16 -5.60 -1.97 -25.86
CA SER A 16 -4.78 -2.37 -24.70
C SER A 16 -4.48 -3.86 -24.62
N LYS A 17 -5.19 -4.72 -25.37
CA LYS A 17 -5.06 -6.18 -25.24
C LYS A 17 -3.62 -6.66 -25.44
N ARG A 18 -2.88 -6.08 -26.38
CA ARG A 18 -1.52 -6.54 -26.70
C ARG A 18 -0.52 -6.15 -25.62
N ILE A 19 -0.67 -4.98 -25.03
CA ILE A 19 0.24 -4.50 -23.97
C ILE A 19 -0.17 -5.04 -22.60
N TYR A 20 -1.47 -5.21 -22.35
CA TYR A 20 -1.96 -5.96 -21.20
C TYR A 20 -1.47 -7.41 -21.27
N GLN A 21 -1.46 -8.03 -22.45
CA GLN A 21 -0.86 -9.34 -22.63
C GLN A 21 0.66 -9.31 -22.42
N ILE A 22 1.38 -8.26 -22.81
CA ILE A 22 2.81 -8.10 -22.49
C ILE A 22 3.01 -7.98 -20.98
N ILE A 23 2.19 -7.18 -20.27
CA ILE A 23 2.25 -7.05 -18.81
C ILE A 23 1.90 -8.37 -18.12
N LEU A 24 0.88 -9.09 -18.59
CA LEU A 24 0.50 -10.41 -18.07
C LEU A 24 1.58 -11.48 -18.36
N ASN A 25 2.16 -11.47 -19.56
CA ASN A 25 3.21 -12.39 -19.97
C ASN A 25 4.53 -12.09 -19.25
N LEU A 26 4.81 -10.82 -18.97
CA LEU A 26 5.89 -10.37 -18.10
C LEU A 26 5.49 -10.43 -16.62
N GLY A 27 4.25 -10.83 -16.29
CA GLY A 27 3.73 -10.82 -14.92
C GLY A 27 4.43 -11.81 -13.99
N SER A 28 5.16 -12.79 -14.55
CA SER A 28 6.09 -13.63 -13.80
C SER A 28 7.39 -12.91 -13.42
N LEU A 29 7.71 -11.79 -14.08
CA LEU A 29 8.98 -11.06 -13.97
C LEU A 29 8.82 -9.64 -13.40
N LEU A 30 7.61 -9.05 -13.51
CA LEU A 30 7.28 -7.74 -12.96
C LEU A 30 5.97 -7.85 -12.17
N ARG A 31 6.08 -7.75 -10.84
CA ARG A 31 4.92 -7.66 -9.96
C ARG A 31 4.46 -6.21 -9.89
N ILE A 32 3.21 -5.97 -10.29
CA ILE A 32 2.57 -4.66 -10.26
C ILE A 32 1.50 -4.66 -9.17
N SER A 33 1.65 -3.78 -8.18
CA SER A 33 0.82 -3.82 -6.97
C SER A 33 -0.53 -3.09 -7.09
N SER A 34 -0.83 -2.36 -8.18
CA SER A 34 -2.17 -1.77 -8.43
C SER A 34 -2.29 -1.19 -9.85
N ILE A 35 -3.31 -1.57 -10.64
CA ILE A 35 -3.62 -0.97 -11.95
C ILE A 35 -5.09 -0.55 -11.96
N ARG A 36 -5.37 0.57 -11.30
CA ARG A 36 -6.74 1.10 -11.26
C ARG A 36 -6.80 2.49 -11.87
N GLN A 37 -7.47 2.66 -13.00
CA GLN A 37 -7.42 3.89 -13.79
C GLN A 37 -8.18 5.09 -13.20
N ASP A 38 -8.99 4.90 -12.15
CA ASP A 38 -10.01 5.92 -11.86
C ASP A 38 -9.73 6.83 -10.65
N ASN A 39 -8.73 6.55 -9.80
CA ASN A 39 -8.41 7.41 -8.63
C ASN A 39 -7.01 7.23 -8.02
N MET A 40 -6.30 6.12 -8.31
CA MET A 40 -4.98 5.85 -7.71
C MET A 40 -3.88 6.03 -8.75
N GLU A 41 -3.08 7.08 -8.59
CA GLU A 41 -1.99 7.40 -9.53
C GLU A 41 -0.72 6.60 -9.22
N LEU A 42 -0.47 6.29 -7.94
CA LEU A 42 0.74 5.61 -7.51
C LEU A 42 0.75 4.12 -7.91
N LEU A 43 1.87 3.67 -8.50
CA LEU A 43 2.15 2.28 -8.81
C LEU A 43 3.56 1.92 -8.30
N GLU A 44 3.64 0.86 -7.51
CA GLU A 44 4.93 0.33 -7.06
C GLU A 44 5.42 -0.73 -8.04
N LEU A 45 6.61 -0.53 -8.59
CA LEU A 45 7.24 -1.41 -9.56
C LEU A 45 8.40 -2.17 -8.90
N ILE A 46 8.21 -3.47 -8.77
CA ILE A 46 9.25 -4.39 -8.29
C ILE A 46 10.03 -4.89 -9.48
N ILE A 47 11.34 -4.68 -9.45
CA ILE A 47 12.24 -5.02 -10.55
C ILE A 47 13.06 -6.25 -10.17
N ASP A 48 12.90 -7.32 -10.94
CA ASP A 48 13.83 -8.44 -10.88
C ASP A 48 15.19 -8.02 -11.51
N PRO A 49 16.32 -8.19 -10.81
CA PRO A 49 17.65 -7.84 -11.32
C PRO A 49 18.03 -8.49 -12.65
N MET A 50 17.40 -9.60 -13.03
CA MET A 50 17.64 -10.33 -14.29
C MET A 50 17.00 -9.62 -15.50
N ILE A 51 16.15 -8.62 -15.28
CA ILE A 51 15.43 -7.94 -16.35
C ILE A 51 16.29 -6.83 -16.96
N LYS A 52 16.39 -6.86 -18.29
CA LYS A 52 17.10 -5.84 -19.07
C LYS A 52 16.49 -4.46 -18.82
N ALA A 53 17.33 -3.45 -18.65
CA ALA A 53 16.93 -2.05 -18.43
C ALA A 53 15.91 -1.55 -19.47
N GLU A 54 16.09 -1.92 -20.74
CA GLU A 54 15.18 -1.55 -21.83
C GLU A 54 13.74 -2.04 -21.61
N VAL A 55 13.58 -3.24 -21.03
CA VAL A 55 12.23 -3.79 -20.74
C VAL A 55 11.57 -2.99 -19.62
N ILE A 56 12.33 -2.67 -18.57
CA ILE A 56 11.85 -1.88 -17.44
C ILE A 56 11.43 -0.48 -17.92
N GLU A 57 12.22 0.13 -18.80
CA GLU A 57 11.93 1.45 -19.37
C GLU A 57 10.67 1.42 -20.22
N ARG A 58 10.52 0.45 -21.14
CA ARG A 58 9.31 0.30 -21.97
C ARG A 58 8.04 0.09 -21.14
N VAL A 59 8.12 -0.75 -20.10
CA VAL A 59 6.99 -0.95 -19.19
C VAL A 59 6.70 0.32 -18.39
N SER A 60 7.73 1.00 -17.89
CA SER A 60 7.58 2.24 -17.15
C SER A 60 6.95 3.35 -18.00
N GLU A 61 7.36 3.47 -19.26
CA GLU A 61 6.81 4.41 -20.22
C GLU A 61 5.34 4.11 -20.52
N PHE A 62 4.98 2.85 -20.72
CA PHE A 62 3.59 2.46 -20.91
C PHE A 62 2.72 2.81 -19.69
N LEU A 63 3.16 2.42 -18.49
CA LEU A 63 2.43 2.68 -17.26
C LEU A 63 2.27 4.20 -17.00
N THR A 64 3.30 5.00 -17.26
CA THR A 64 3.24 6.47 -17.08
C THR A 64 2.44 7.15 -18.18
N LYS A 65 2.81 6.99 -19.45
CA LYS A 65 2.21 7.73 -20.58
C LYS A 65 0.85 7.20 -21.01
N THR A 66 0.63 5.88 -20.93
CA THR A 66 -0.62 5.28 -21.40
C THR A 66 -1.63 5.08 -20.28
N LEU A 67 -1.18 4.72 -19.08
CA LEU A 67 -2.08 4.49 -17.94
C LEU A 67 -2.13 5.65 -16.93
N GLY A 68 -1.32 6.70 -17.13
CA GLY A 68 -1.29 7.86 -16.24
C GLY A 68 -0.75 7.55 -14.84
N LYS A 69 0.14 6.55 -14.70
CA LYS A 69 0.67 6.12 -13.40
C LYS A 69 1.94 6.87 -13.02
N ILE A 70 2.06 7.20 -11.74
CA ILE A 70 3.30 7.63 -11.10
C ILE A 70 3.97 6.38 -10.56
N ILE A 71 5.14 6.05 -11.10
CA ILE A 71 5.85 4.82 -10.73
C ILE A 71 6.86 5.12 -9.63
N VAL A 72 6.84 4.29 -8.59
CA VAL A 72 7.92 4.21 -7.60
C VAL A 72 8.54 2.82 -7.68
N LYS A 73 9.85 2.76 -7.88
CA LYS A 73 10.59 1.49 -7.84
C LYS A 73 10.74 1.06 -6.39
N CYS A 74 10.45 -0.20 -6.09
CA CYS A 74 10.60 -0.74 -4.74
C CYS A 74 11.22 -2.15 -4.75
N ASN A 75 11.72 -2.56 -3.59
CA ASN A 75 12.24 -3.91 -3.38
C ASN A 75 11.08 -4.88 -3.16
N ASP A 76 11.32 -6.16 -3.43
CA ASP A 76 10.39 -7.25 -3.09
C ASP A 76 10.43 -7.56 -1.59
N THR A 77 9.97 -6.61 -0.77
CA THR A 77 9.86 -6.74 0.67
C THR A 77 8.41 -6.67 1.12
N SER A 78 8.11 -7.32 2.24
CA SER A 78 6.74 -7.44 2.76
C SER A 78 6.05 -6.08 2.92
N GLY A 79 4.91 -5.92 2.25
CA GLY A 79 4.12 -4.68 2.27
C GLY A 79 4.62 -3.56 1.35
N PHE A 80 5.71 -3.75 0.60
CA PHE A 80 6.28 -2.75 -0.30
C PHE A 80 6.52 -1.41 0.42
N ILE A 81 6.25 -0.26 -0.19
CA ILE A 81 6.47 1.05 0.43
C ILE A 81 5.18 1.56 1.05
N ALA A 82 4.12 1.70 0.25
CA ALA A 82 2.89 2.35 0.65
C ALA A 82 2.23 1.63 1.83
N ASN A 83 2.16 0.29 1.78
CA ASN A 83 1.52 -0.45 2.86
C ASN A 83 2.38 -0.52 4.10
N ARG A 84 3.69 -0.63 3.93
CA ARG A 84 4.64 -0.62 5.03
C ARG A 84 4.52 0.67 5.84
N VAL A 85 4.57 1.82 5.16
CA VAL A 85 4.49 3.14 5.77
C VAL A 85 3.09 3.41 6.32
N GLY A 86 2.05 3.19 5.51
CA GLY A 86 0.67 3.49 5.89
C GLY A 86 0.21 2.65 7.08
N TYR A 87 0.53 1.37 7.09
CA TYR A 87 0.15 0.48 8.18
C TYR A 87 0.96 0.74 9.46
N PHE A 88 2.26 1.03 9.33
CA PHE A 88 3.07 1.49 10.46
C PHE A 88 2.48 2.74 11.11
N LEU A 89 2.05 3.72 10.29
CA LEU A 89 1.42 4.94 10.78
C LEU A 89 0.09 4.65 11.50
N LEU A 90 -0.78 3.85 10.90
CA LEU A 90 -2.07 3.46 11.50
C LEU A 90 -1.88 2.83 12.89
N GLU A 91 -1.03 1.81 13.00
CA GLU A 91 -0.76 1.13 14.27
C GLU A 91 -0.08 2.04 15.28
N LEU A 92 0.88 2.86 14.85
CA LEU A 92 1.57 3.81 15.73
C LEU A 92 0.58 4.80 16.35
N VAL A 93 -0.25 5.42 15.52
CA VAL A 93 -1.19 6.47 15.97
C VAL A 93 -2.28 5.85 16.84
N ALA A 94 -2.90 4.74 16.41
CA ALA A 94 -3.95 4.07 17.16
C ALA A 94 -3.46 3.67 18.57
N ARG A 95 -2.28 3.06 18.67
CA ARG A 95 -1.72 2.66 19.97
C ARG A 95 -1.32 3.86 20.83
N LYS A 96 -0.75 4.89 20.23
CA LYS A 96 -0.35 6.11 20.95
C LYS A 96 -1.56 6.82 21.53
N ALA A 97 -2.61 6.96 20.74
CA ALA A 97 -3.89 7.51 21.15
C ALA A 97 -4.51 6.76 22.33
N ILE A 98 -4.60 5.43 22.22
CA ILE A 98 -5.17 4.58 23.29
C ILE A 98 -4.32 4.69 24.56
N SER A 99 -2.99 4.54 24.46
CA SER A 99 -2.09 4.59 25.63
C SER A 99 -2.05 5.95 26.33
N GLN A 100 -2.41 7.02 25.62
CA GLN A 100 -2.45 8.38 26.15
C GLN A 100 -3.88 8.88 26.40
N ASN A 101 -4.89 8.02 26.23
CA ASN A 101 -6.31 8.36 26.35
C ASN A 101 -6.67 9.64 25.56
N LEU A 102 -6.15 9.75 24.33
CA LEU A 102 -6.41 10.88 23.44
C LEU A 102 -7.76 10.70 22.74
N ASP A 103 -8.47 11.80 22.55
CA ASP A 103 -9.73 11.80 21.82
C ASP A 103 -9.52 11.45 20.34
N VAL A 104 -10.17 10.37 19.93
CA VAL A 104 -10.10 9.79 18.57
C VAL A 104 -10.58 10.80 17.52
N ALA A 105 -11.67 11.52 17.79
CA ALA A 105 -12.22 12.50 16.86
C ALA A 105 -11.24 13.67 16.62
N THR A 106 -10.56 14.11 17.68
CA THR A 106 -9.51 15.12 17.60
C THR A 106 -8.32 14.63 16.75
N ILE A 107 -7.91 13.36 16.92
CA ILE A 107 -6.83 12.78 16.12
C ILE A 107 -7.20 12.72 14.65
N ASP A 108 -8.37 12.17 14.31
CA ASP A 108 -8.82 12.09 12.92
C ASP A 108 -8.91 13.49 12.28
N LYS A 109 -9.39 14.48 13.03
CA LYS A 109 -9.39 15.88 12.58
C LYS A 109 -7.99 16.42 12.32
N ILE A 110 -7.02 16.13 13.20
CA ILE A 110 -5.63 16.55 13.01
C ILE A 110 -5.05 15.93 11.72
N PHE A 111 -5.21 14.63 11.55
CA PHE A 111 -4.64 13.92 10.41
C PHE A 111 -5.29 14.29 9.07
N THR A 112 -6.60 14.50 9.04
CA THR A 112 -7.30 14.98 7.84
C THR A 112 -6.94 16.43 7.51
N THR A 113 -6.93 17.32 8.51
CA THR A 113 -6.72 18.76 8.30
C THR A 113 -5.26 19.11 7.99
N PHE A 114 -4.30 18.51 8.71
CA PHE A 114 -2.90 18.91 8.63
C PHE A 114 -2.03 18.00 7.76
N LEU A 115 -2.39 16.71 7.65
CA LEU A 115 -1.60 15.74 6.88
C LEU A 115 -2.26 15.32 5.56
N GLY A 116 -3.42 15.89 5.24
CA GLY A 116 -4.11 15.64 3.98
C GLY A 116 -4.55 14.20 3.80
N LEU A 117 -4.74 13.44 4.89
CA LEU A 117 -5.29 12.10 4.81
C LEU A 117 -6.75 12.14 4.32
N PRO A 118 -7.26 11.04 3.71
CA PRO A 118 -8.65 10.94 3.32
C PRO A 118 -9.59 11.26 4.48
N SER A 119 -10.78 11.78 4.17
CA SER A 119 -11.80 12.20 5.15
C SER A 119 -12.18 11.16 6.20
N THR A 120 -11.84 9.88 5.98
CA THR A 120 -11.99 8.79 6.96
C THR A 120 -11.11 8.95 8.19
N GLY A 121 -10.02 9.73 8.15
CA GLY A 121 -9.07 9.81 9.26
C GLY A 121 -8.28 8.51 9.48
N ILE A 122 -7.59 8.43 10.62
CA ILE A 122 -6.82 7.25 11.05
C ILE A 122 -7.77 6.18 11.59
N PHE A 123 -8.62 6.54 12.54
CA PHE A 123 -9.51 5.59 13.21
C PHE A 123 -10.66 5.16 12.31
N GLY A 124 -11.27 6.09 11.57
CA GLY A 124 -12.25 5.69 10.56
C GLY A 124 -11.67 4.79 9.46
N LEU A 125 -10.39 4.94 9.11
CA LEU A 125 -9.72 3.98 8.22
C LEU A 125 -9.45 2.64 8.93
N TYR A 126 -9.03 2.66 10.19
CA TYR A 126 -8.85 1.45 11.01
C TYR A 126 -10.16 0.63 11.08
N ASP A 127 -11.28 1.30 11.33
CA ASP A 127 -12.62 0.70 11.39
C ASP A 127 -13.08 0.19 10.02
N LEU A 128 -12.80 0.92 8.94
CA LEU A 128 -13.12 0.50 7.58
C LEU A 128 -12.37 -0.79 7.18
N ILE A 129 -11.11 -0.94 7.61
CA ILE A 129 -10.33 -2.16 7.40
C ILE A 129 -10.87 -3.30 8.27
N GLY A 130 -11.24 -2.97 9.50
CA GLY A 130 -11.72 -3.92 10.50
C GLY A 130 -10.58 -4.53 11.32
N TYR A 131 -10.82 -4.63 12.63
CA TYR A 131 -9.82 -5.07 13.60
C TYR A 131 -9.24 -6.47 13.34
N ASP A 132 -10.06 -7.43 12.90
CA ASP A 132 -9.59 -8.79 12.59
C ASP A 132 -8.61 -8.80 11.42
N VAL A 133 -8.89 -7.98 10.40
CA VAL A 133 -8.01 -7.80 9.25
C VAL A 133 -6.72 -7.10 9.69
N MET A 134 -6.82 -6.10 10.55
CA MET A 134 -5.64 -5.45 11.16
C MET A 134 -4.77 -6.47 11.90
N LYS A 135 -5.34 -7.38 12.70
CA LYS A 135 -4.58 -8.47 13.34
C LYS A 135 -3.84 -9.36 12.34
N LEU A 136 -4.52 -9.81 11.29
CA LEU A 136 -3.93 -10.67 10.26
C LEU A 136 -2.74 -9.99 9.57
N ILE A 137 -2.87 -8.70 9.25
CA ILE A 137 -1.78 -7.92 8.66
C ILE A 137 -0.62 -7.80 9.64
N SER A 138 -0.90 -7.50 10.91
CA SER A 138 0.12 -7.34 11.93
C SER A 138 0.93 -8.62 12.08
N SER A 139 0.26 -9.77 12.20
CA SER A 139 0.90 -11.08 12.29
C SER A 139 1.74 -11.40 11.05
N SER A 140 1.20 -11.13 9.85
CA SER A 140 1.94 -11.34 8.60
C SER A 140 3.19 -10.47 8.52
N LEU A 141 3.10 -9.20 8.90
CA LEU A 141 4.24 -8.30 8.94
C LEU A 141 5.27 -8.75 9.97
N LEU A 142 4.88 -9.00 11.22
CA LEU A 142 5.80 -9.47 12.26
C LEU A 142 6.57 -10.72 11.85
N ALA A 143 5.91 -11.69 11.20
CA ALA A 143 6.56 -12.91 10.73
C ALA A 143 7.57 -12.66 9.59
N SER A 144 7.34 -11.63 8.78
CA SER A 144 8.16 -11.34 7.59
C SER A 144 9.31 -10.35 7.82
N LEU A 145 9.29 -9.60 8.92
CA LEU A 145 10.20 -8.49 9.14
C LEU A 145 11.41 -8.89 9.99
N PRO A 146 12.59 -8.30 9.73
CA PRO A 146 13.75 -8.46 10.59
C PRO A 146 13.42 -8.10 12.05
N ALA A 147 13.99 -8.85 13.01
CA ALA A 147 13.71 -8.65 14.44
C ALA A 147 14.06 -7.25 14.97
N ASN A 148 14.97 -6.53 14.30
CA ASN A 148 15.38 -5.17 14.65
C ASN A 148 14.50 -4.08 14.01
N ASP A 149 13.50 -4.45 13.23
CA ASP A 149 12.61 -3.50 12.57
C ASP A 149 11.77 -2.71 13.61
N ALA A 150 11.60 -1.40 13.38
CA ALA A 150 10.88 -0.50 14.28
C ALA A 150 9.41 -0.91 14.52
N TYR A 151 8.79 -1.63 13.58
CA TYR A 151 7.43 -2.12 13.70
C TYR A 151 7.26 -3.09 14.88
N HIS A 152 8.27 -3.93 15.18
CA HIS A 152 8.26 -4.80 16.36
C HIS A 152 8.12 -4.00 17.66
N LYS A 153 8.72 -2.80 17.74
CA LYS A 153 8.67 -1.96 18.95
C LYS A 153 7.28 -1.36 19.21
N ILE A 154 6.47 -1.20 18.16
CA ILE A 154 5.11 -0.66 18.25
C ILE A 154 4.15 -1.73 18.72
N ILE A 155 4.28 -2.95 18.18
CA ILE A 155 3.35 -4.03 18.47
C ILE A 155 3.63 -4.70 19.82
N CYS A 156 4.91 -4.84 20.22
CA CYS A 156 5.32 -5.50 21.47
C CYS A 156 5.04 -4.71 22.77
N LYS A 157 4.25 -3.64 22.70
CA LYS A 157 3.74 -2.94 23.88
C LYS A 157 2.23 -3.05 23.85
N ASP A 158 1.67 -4.06 24.52
CA ASP A 158 0.22 -4.17 24.70
C ASP A 158 -0.32 -2.95 25.44
N PRO A 159 -1.34 -2.24 24.89
CA PRO A 159 -2.22 -1.43 25.70
C PRO A 159 -3.54 -2.18 26.00
N CYS A 160 -3.75 -3.40 25.48
CA CYS A 160 -5.01 -4.14 25.59
C CYS A 160 -4.77 -5.66 25.62
N SER A 161 -4.32 -6.18 26.77
CA SER A 161 -4.80 -7.47 27.28
C SER A 161 -5.82 -7.21 28.39
#